data_AF-A0A843LCZ7-F1
#
_entry.id   AF-A0A843LCZ7-F1
#
_cell.length_a   1.000
_cell.length_b   1.000
_cell.length_c   1.000
_cell.angle_alpha   90.00
_cell.angle_beta   90.00
_cell.angle_gamma   90.00
#
_symmetry.space_group_name_H-M   'P 1'
#
loop_
_entity.id
_entity.type
_entity.pdbx_description
1 polymer ?
#
loop_
_entity_poly.entity_id
_entity_poly.type
_entity_poly.pdbx_seq_one_letter_code
_entity_poly.pdbx_strand_id
1 'polypeptide(L)'
;MGKRNKVVKLTERKIQYIIRAKKRGESTKRIAVDMKLSESTVKRVWMHWLRTKMPLNIRKFGRKKKELDRDSVQLILEVNKEQNLGARRLEKIIEFKYGKHIPHNAIHRVLLAHGRANVNRNKAKRRKPWVRWERDHSLTLVHLDWHDSDINGKKVCAVLDDSSRRILAGGEFDEETSDNSIRLLQEALDNFEWLTSISQVMTDHGTQFYANKRDKNGNADCGFENFLKRNKIKHILAPAKRQQVAV
;
A
#
# COMPACT_ATOMS: atom_id res chain seq x y z
N MET A 1 -18.85 -2.10 2.69
CA MET A 1 -18.98 -2.86 3.96
C MET A 1 -17.79 -2.56 4.88
N GLY A 2 -18.02 -1.85 5.98
CA GLY A 2 -16.97 -1.45 6.92
C GLY A 2 -16.34 -2.64 7.65
N LYS A 3 -15.01 -2.64 7.78
CA LYS A 3 -14.24 -3.64 8.54
C LYS A 3 -14.80 -3.72 9.96
N ARG A 4 -15.45 -4.84 10.30
CA ARG A 4 -15.93 -5.12 11.66
C ARG A 4 -14.72 -5.13 12.60
N ASN A 5 -14.76 -4.29 13.63
CA ASN A 5 -13.78 -4.30 14.71
C ASN A 5 -13.59 -5.74 15.21
N LYS A 6 -12.37 -6.26 15.09
CA LYS A 6 -11.97 -7.61 15.54
C LYS A 6 -11.95 -7.75 17.08
N VAL A 7 -12.46 -6.76 17.83
CA VAL A 7 -12.23 -6.61 19.28
C VAL A 7 -13.50 -6.24 20.07
N VAL A 8 -14.68 -6.69 19.63
CA VAL A 8 -15.83 -6.76 20.55
C VAL A 8 -16.49 -8.13 20.40
N LYS A 9 -16.14 -9.06 21.28
CA LYS A 9 -16.68 -10.43 21.25
C LYS A 9 -18.21 -10.44 21.41
N LEU A 10 -18.75 -9.49 22.20
CA LEU A 10 -20.17 -9.33 22.52
C LEU A 10 -20.77 -8.14 21.76
N THR A 11 -21.74 -8.40 20.87
CA THR A 11 -22.47 -7.37 20.12
C THR A 11 -23.90 -7.26 20.62
N GLU A 12 -24.59 -6.17 20.29
CA GLU A 12 -26.00 -5.96 20.66
C GLU A 12 -26.91 -7.12 20.18
N ARG A 13 -26.69 -7.60 18.95
CA ARG A 13 -27.39 -8.79 18.42
C ARG A 13 -27.16 -10.03 19.28
N LYS A 14 -25.92 -10.26 19.74
CA LYS A 14 -25.60 -11.38 20.63
C LYS A 14 -26.23 -11.21 22.01
N ILE A 15 -26.29 -9.98 22.55
CA ILE A 15 -26.96 -9.69 23.82
C ILE A 15 -28.44 -10.05 23.75
N GLN A 16 -29.13 -9.59 22.70
CA GLN A 16 -30.54 -9.90 22.48
C GLN A 16 -30.76 -11.41 22.26
N TYR A 17 -29.84 -12.09 21.57
CA TYR A 17 -29.90 -13.54 21.41
C TYR A 17 -29.76 -14.27 22.76
N ILE A 18 -28.76 -13.90 23.58
CA ILE A 18 -28.53 -14.51 24.90
C ILE A 18 -29.76 -14.38 25.78
N ILE A 19 -30.38 -13.20 25.83
CA ILE A 19 -31.58 -12.96 26.63
C ILE A 19 -32.74 -13.85 26.17
N ARG A 20 -32.97 -13.96 24.85
CA ARG A 20 -34.02 -14.82 24.29
C ARG A 20 -33.76 -16.31 24.55
N ALA A 21 -32.53 -16.77 24.31
CA ALA A 21 -32.15 -18.17 24.55
C ALA A 21 -32.27 -18.54 26.04
N LYS A 22 -31.91 -17.63 26.94
CA LYS A 22 -32.09 -17.82 28.38
C LYS A 22 -33.55 -17.85 28.82
N LYS A 23 -34.41 -17.02 28.23
CA LYS A 23 -35.86 -17.10 28.46
C LYS A 23 -36.46 -18.44 28.00
N ARG A 24 -35.88 -19.08 26.97
CA ARG A 24 -36.25 -20.43 26.51
C ARG A 24 -35.67 -21.57 27.36
N GLY A 25 -34.91 -21.27 28.42
CA GLY A 25 -34.30 -22.29 29.28
C GLY A 25 -32.99 -22.89 28.74
N GLU A 26 -32.39 -22.32 27.69
CA GLU A 26 -31.16 -22.88 27.12
C GLU A 26 -29.95 -22.78 28.08
N SER A 27 -29.12 -23.81 28.07
CA SER A 27 -27.95 -23.89 28.95
C SER A 27 -26.90 -22.83 28.60
N THR A 28 -26.20 -22.32 29.61
CA THR A 28 -25.17 -21.27 29.42
C THR A 28 -24.05 -21.77 28.50
N LYS A 29 -23.66 -23.03 28.67
CA LYS A 29 -22.61 -23.70 27.89
C LYS A 29 -22.96 -23.74 26.40
N ARG A 30 -24.20 -24.14 26.06
CA ARG A 30 -24.68 -24.17 24.67
C ARG A 30 -24.67 -22.78 24.03
N ILE A 31 -25.24 -21.79 24.72
CA ILE A 31 -25.28 -20.40 24.24
C ILE A 31 -23.85 -19.84 24.02
N ALA A 32 -22.92 -20.18 24.92
CA ALA A 32 -21.53 -19.74 24.83
C ALA A 32 -20.84 -20.32 23.58
N VAL A 33 -21.02 -21.62 23.31
CA VAL A 33 -20.51 -22.29 22.11
C VAL A 33 -21.11 -21.68 20.84
N ASP A 34 -22.44 -21.59 20.77
CA ASP A 34 -23.16 -21.09 19.59
C ASP A 34 -22.74 -19.66 19.23
N MET A 35 -22.59 -18.80 20.24
CA MET A 35 -22.22 -17.40 20.06
C MET A 35 -20.70 -17.14 20.03
N LYS A 36 -19.88 -18.18 20.18
CA LYS A 36 -18.41 -18.09 20.32
C LYS A 36 -17.99 -17.07 21.40
N LEU A 37 -18.58 -17.21 22.58
CA LEU A 37 -18.37 -16.37 23.77
C LEU A 37 -17.89 -17.23 24.94
N SER A 38 -17.33 -16.61 25.99
CA SER A 38 -17.12 -17.32 27.25
C SER A 38 -18.43 -17.46 28.03
N GLU A 39 -18.58 -18.54 28.78
CA GLU A 39 -19.74 -18.74 29.65
C GLU A 39 -19.93 -17.59 30.64
N SER A 40 -18.84 -17.05 31.20
CA SER A 40 -18.89 -15.88 32.10
C SER A 40 -19.49 -14.65 31.43
N THR A 41 -19.27 -14.45 30.12
CA THR A 41 -19.89 -13.35 29.37
C THR A 41 -21.39 -13.55 29.24
N VAL A 42 -21.83 -14.78 28.95
CA VAL A 42 -23.26 -15.14 28.87
C VAL A 42 -23.93 -14.94 30.23
N LYS A 43 -23.31 -15.43 31.32
CA LYS A 43 -23.79 -15.23 32.69
C LYS A 43 -23.93 -13.74 33.02
N ARG A 44 -22.92 -12.92 32.71
CA ARG A 44 -22.94 -11.47 32.96
C ARG A 44 -24.11 -10.77 32.27
N VAL A 45 -24.38 -11.11 31.01
CA VAL A 45 -25.53 -10.55 30.26
C VAL A 45 -26.85 -10.97 30.90
N TRP A 46 -26.98 -12.25 31.25
CA TRP A 46 -28.20 -12.77 31.86
C TRP A 46 -28.47 -12.18 33.24
N MET A 47 -27.47 -12.11 34.10
CA MET A 47 -27.58 -11.52 35.44
C MET A 47 -27.94 -10.03 35.37
N HIS A 48 -27.35 -9.27 34.43
CA HIS A 48 -27.74 -7.88 34.22
C HIS A 48 -29.22 -7.77 33.84
N TRP A 49 -29.69 -8.60 32.88
CA TRP A 49 -31.09 -8.64 32.47
C TRP A 49 -32.02 -9.02 33.62
N LEU A 50 -31.67 -10.01 34.44
CA LEU A 50 -32.49 -10.41 35.59
C LEU A 50 -32.69 -9.26 36.58
N ARG A 51 -31.64 -8.46 36.81
CA ARG A 51 -31.65 -7.34 37.76
C ARG A 51 -32.35 -6.10 37.23
N THR A 52 -32.11 -5.71 35.97
CA THR A 52 -32.58 -4.42 35.43
C THR A 52 -33.74 -4.54 34.45
N LYS A 53 -34.03 -5.75 33.95
CA LYS A 53 -34.95 -6.01 32.83
C LYS A 53 -34.62 -5.20 31.56
N MET A 54 -33.39 -4.71 31.44
CA MET A 54 -32.89 -3.99 30.27
C MET A 54 -31.68 -4.69 29.65
N PRO A 55 -31.44 -4.58 28.33
CA PRO A 55 -30.27 -5.12 27.69
C PRO A 55 -28.97 -4.47 28.20
N LEU A 56 -27.90 -5.25 28.32
CA LEU A 56 -26.60 -4.74 28.76
C LEU A 56 -26.07 -3.68 27.76
N ASN A 57 -25.87 -2.45 28.23
CA ASN A 57 -25.31 -1.39 27.40
C ASN A 57 -23.80 -1.59 27.18
N ILE A 58 -23.39 -1.78 25.93
CA ILE A 58 -21.97 -1.86 25.54
C ILE A 58 -21.44 -0.44 25.41
N ARG A 59 -20.81 0.07 26.48
CA ARG A 59 -20.07 1.34 26.42
C ARG A 59 -18.90 1.19 25.45
N LYS A 60 -18.62 2.25 24.68
CA LYS A 60 -17.37 2.33 23.92
C LYS A 60 -16.21 2.34 24.91
N PHE A 61 -15.37 1.31 24.84
CA PHE A 61 -14.14 1.24 25.62
C PHE A 61 -13.15 2.32 25.15
N GLY A 62 -12.40 2.87 26.10
CA GLY A 62 -11.37 3.87 25.83
C GLY A 62 -11.67 5.25 26.41
N ARG A 63 -10.63 6.09 26.43
CA ARG A 63 -10.70 7.47 26.94
C ARG A 63 -11.70 8.28 26.10
N LYS A 64 -12.62 9.00 26.76
CA LYS A 64 -13.48 9.97 26.09
C LYS A 64 -12.61 11.01 25.38
N LYS A 65 -13.03 11.45 24.20
CA LYS A 65 -12.30 12.49 23.46
C LYS A 65 -12.41 13.81 24.24
N LYS A 66 -11.29 14.52 24.41
CA LYS A 66 -11.30 15.88 24.93
C LYS A 66 -11.91 16.79 23.86
N GLU A 67 -12.95 17.51 24.23
CA GLU A 67 -13.54 18.58 23.43
C GLU A 67 -12.66 19.82 23.55
N LEU A 68 -12.56 20.59 22.47
CA LEU A 68 -11.85 21.86 22.48
C LEU A 68 -12.81 22.94 22.95
N ASP A 69 -12.28 23.90 23.72
CA ASP A 69 -12.97 25.13 24.05
C ASP A 69 -13.32 25.93 22.79
N ARG A 70 -14.39 26.72 22.86
CA ARG A 70 -14.86 27.54 21.72
C ARG A 70 -13.79 28.52 21.25
N ASP A 71 -13.03 29.10 22.19
CA ASP A 71 -11.97 30.06 21.89
C ASP A 71 -10.83 29.42 21.09
N SER A 72 -10.42 28.19 21.45
CA SER A 72 -9.48 27.39 20.65
C SER A 72 -9.99 27.16 19.23
N VAL A 73 -11.28 26.86 19.07
CA VAL A 73 -11.86 26.60 17.74
C VAL A 73 -11.81 27.87 16.88
N GLN A 74 -12.19 29.01 17.46
CA GLN A 74 -12.17 30.29 16.77
C GLN A 74 -10.75 30.68 16.35
N LEU A 75 -9.79 30.58 17.28
CA LEU A 75 -8.37 30.84 17.01
C LEU A 75 -7.83 29.99 15.86
N ILE A 76 -8.18 28.70 15.81
CA ILE A 76 -7.76 27.80 14.73
C ILE A 76 -8.28 28.28 13.37
N LEU A 77 -9.54 28.73 13.32
CA LEU A 77 -10.17 29.19 12.07
C LEU A 77 -9.59 30.51 11.58
N GLU A 78 -9.28 31.43 12.50
CA GLU A 78 -8.63 32.71 12.19
C GLU A 78 -7.23 32.48 11.62
N VAL A 79 -6.38 31.72 12.32
CA VAL A 79 -5.01 31.43 11.85
C VAL A 79 -5.05 30.62 10.55
N ASN A 80 -6.02 29.73 10.36
CA ASN A 80 -6.19 29.02 9.10
C ASN A 80 -6.61 29.96 7.95
N LYS A 81 -7.48 30.95 8.21
CA LYS A 81 -7.88 31.94 7.21
C LYS A 81 -6.70 32.82 6.78
N GLU A 82 -5.84 33.21 7.71
CA GLU A 82 -4.66 34.03 7.43
C GLU A 82 -3.56 33.25 6.70
N GLN A 83 -3.25 32.05 7.17
CA GLN A 83 -2.05 31.32 6.71
C GLN A 83 -2.36 30.32 5.59
N ASN A 84 -3.59 29.82 5.51
CA ASN A 84 -4.03 28.77 4.59
C ASN A 84 -3.14 27.51 4.61
N LEU A 85 -2.65 27.13 5.81
CA LEU A 85 -1.75 25.99 6.01
C LEU A 85 -2.46 24.79 6.64
N GLY A 86 -1.84 23.61 6.49
CA GLY A 86 -2.29 22.37 7.11
C GLY A 86 -2.04 22.30 8.62
N ALA A 87 -2.78 21.41 9.30
CA ALA A 87 -2.85 21.32 10.76
C ALA A 87 -1.49 21.20 11.48
N ARG A 88 -0.50 20.53 10.88
CA ARG A 88 0.86 20.40 11.47
C ARG A 88 1.61 21.74 11.54
N ARG A 89 1.46 22.58 10.51
CA ARG A 89 2.08 23.91 10.52
C ARG A 89 1.31 24.87 11.41
N LEU A 90 -0.02 24.80 11.37
CA LEU A 90 -0.87 25.60 12.27
C LEU A 90 -0.58 25.32 13.74
N GLU A 91 -0.33 24.07 14.13
CA GLU A 91 0.10 23.72 15.49
C GLU A 91 1.32 24.56 15.93
N LYS A 92 2.36 24.60 15.10
CA LYS A 92 3.58 25.37 15.39
C LYS A 92 3.37 26.87 15.38
N ILE A 93 2.52 27.38 14.48
CA ILE A 93 2.20 28.81 14.43
C ILE A 93 1.40 29.24 15.65
N ILE A 94 0.41 28.43 16.08
CA ILE A 94 -0.43 28.73 17.24
C ILE A 94 0.41 28.68 18.52
N GLU A 95 1.27 27.67 18.64
CA GLU A 95 2.21 27.52 19.76
C GLU A 95 3.17 28.71 19.84
N PHE A 96 3.74 29.14 18.71
CA PHE A 96 4.68 30.27 18.66
C PHE A 96 4.02 31.64 18.90
N LYS A 97 2.89 31.94 18.23
CA LYS A 97 2.27 33.27 18.28
C LYS A 97 1.38 33.50 19.50
N TYR A 98 0.71 32.46 19.99
CA TYR A 98 -0.32 32.58 21.02
C TYR A 98 0.02 31.80 22.30
N GLY A 99 1.19 31.15 22.37
CA GLY A 99 1.64 30.39 23.54
C GLY A 99 0.75 29.20 23.91
N LYS A 100 -0.19 28.81 23.05
CA LYS A 100 -1.21 27.78 23.32
C LYS A 100 -0.89 26.51 22.53
N HIS A 101 -0.58 25.42 23.24
CA HIS A 101 -0.34 24.14 22.59
C HIS A 101 -1.67 23.44 22.25
N ILE A 102 -1.99 23.35 20.95
CA ILE A 102 -3.14 22.60 20.42
C ILE A 102 -2.65 21.50 19.49
N PRO A 103 -2.85 20.20 19.82
CA PRO A 103 -2.37 19.10 18.99
C PRO A 103 -2.92 19.16 17.56
N HIS A 104 -2.10 18.91 16.52
CA HIS A 104 -2.55 18.95 15.11
C HIS A 104 -3.76 18.05 14.82
N ASN A 105 -3.95 16.95 15.55
CA ASN A 105 -5.13 16.09 15.40
C ASN A 105 -6.43 16.79 15.83
N ALA A 106 -6.37 17.66 16.84
CA ALA A 106 -7.49 18.50 17.24
C ALA A 106 -7.76 19.57 16.19
N ILE A 107 -6.71 20.27 15.75
CA ILE A 107 -6.77 21.27 14.68
C ILE A 107 -7.38 20.68 13.41
N HIS A 108 -6.89 19.52 12.96
CA HIS A 108 -7.40 18.87 11.75
C HIS A 108 -8.89 18.52 11.84
N ARG A 109 -9.37 18.09 13.02
CA ARG A 109 -10.82 17.85 13.22
C ARG A 109 -11.64 19.12 13.10
N VAL A 110 -11.15 20.24 13.65
CA VAL A 110 -11.80 21.54 13.52
C VAL A 110 -11.86 21.97 12.06
N LEU A 111 -10.73 21.85 11.33
CA LEU A 111 -10.69 22.18 9.91
C LEU A 111 -11.64 21.31 9.07
N LEU A 112 -11.71 20.00 9.36
CA LEU A 112 -12.65 19.10 8.70
C LEU A 112 -14.11 19.47 8.98
N ALA A 113 -14.45 19.80 10.23
CA ALA A 113 -15.81 20.18 10.62
C ALA A 113 -16.28 21.47 9.93
N HIS A 114 -15.36 22.37 9.58
CA HIS A 114 -15.64 23.66 8.94
C HIS A 114 -15.31 23.68 7.44
N GLY A 115 -15.12 22.53 6.79
CA GLY A 115 -14.85 22.44 5.35
C GLY A 115 -13.51 23.03 4.90
N ARG A 116 -12.60 23.34 5.83
CA ARG A 116 -11.24 23.88 5.56
C ARG A 116 -10.22 22.78 5.27
N ALA A 117 -10.61 21.52 5.39
CA ALA A 117 -9.79 20.37 5.03
C ALA A 117 -10.65 19.29 4.34
N ASN A 118 -10.04 18.53 3.44
CA ASN A 118 -10.70 17.45 2.72
C ASN A 118 -10.13 16.08 3.10
N VAL A 119 -11.01 15.09 3.28
CA VAL A 119 -10.60 13.70 3.55
C VAL A 119 -10.21 13.02 2.23
N ASN A 120 -8.91 12.83 2.02
CA ASN A 120 -8.44 12.04 0.88
C ASN A 120 -8.48 10.54 1.22
N ARG A 121 -9.56 9.85 0.80
CA ARG A 121 -9.76 8.41 1.06
C ARG A 121 -8.68 7.50 0.46
N ASN A 122 -8.00 7.94 -0.60
CA ASN A 122 -6.93 7.18 -1.23
C ASN A 122 -5.64 7.25 -0.40
N LYS A 123 -5.33 8.43 0.18
CA LYS A 123 -4.17 8.64 1.06
C LYS A 123 -4.42 8.20 2.51
N ALA A 124 -5.68 8.02 2.93
CA ALA A 124 -6.05 7.54 4.26
C ALA A 124 -5.87 6.01 4.44
N LYS A 125 -5.67 5.28 3.35
CA LYS A 125 -5.42 3.83 3.41
C LYS A 125 -3.97 3.60 3.84
N ARG A 126 -3.76 2.61 4.73
CA ARG A 126 -2.42 2.09 5.02
C ARG A 126 -1.78 1.67 3.68
N ARG A 127 -0.54 2.10 3.44
CA ARG A 127 0.26 1.62 2.31
C ARG A 127 0.24 0.08 2.36
N LYS A 128 -0.06 -0.57 1.23
CA LYS A 128 0.04 -2.03 1.17
C LYS A 128 1.48 -2.42 1.52
N PRO A 129 1.71 -3.51 2.28
CA PRO A 129 3.06 -4.00 2.47
C PRO A 129 3.70 -4.20 1.11
N TRP A 130 4.96 -3.78 1.00
CA TRP A 130 5.74 -4.02 -0.22
C TRP A 130 5.86 -5.53 -0.41
N VAL A 131 5.59 -6.00 -1.61
CA VAL A 131 5.71 -7.40 -1.99
C VAL A 131 6.90 -7.46 -2.92
N ARG A 132 7.97 -8.11 -2.47
CA ARG A 132 9.09 -8.48 -3.33
C ARG A 132 8.59 -9.54 -4.30
N TRP A 133 8.61 -9.25 -5.58
CA TRP A 133 8.27 -10.23 -6.61
C TRP A 133 9.59 -10.67 -7.25
N GLU A 134 10.00 -11.89 -6.95
CA GLU A 134 11.23 -12.50 -7.46
C GLU A 134 10.92 -13.91 -7.97
N ARG A 135 11.66 -14.37 -8.97
CA ARG A 135 11.64 -15.76 -9.42
C ARG A 135 12.41 -16.64 -8.45
N ASP A 136 11.93 -17.87 -8.31
CA ASP A 136 12.55 -18.87 -7.44
C ASP A 136 13.92 -19.36 -7.95
N HIS A 137 14.20 -19.21 -9.25
CA HIS A 137 15.41 -19.71 -9.90
C HIS A 137 16.10 -18.62 -10.74
N SER A 138 17.42 -18.54 -10.62
CA SER A 138 18.27 -17.66 -11.45
C SER A 138 18.10 -17.94 -12.94
N LEU A 139 18.33 -16.90 -13.76
CA LEU A 139 18.22 -16.89 -15.21
C LEU A 139 16.80 -17.15 -15.74
N THR A 140 15.81 -17.37 -14.86
CA THR A 140 14.40 -17.42 -15.24
C THR A 140 13.92 -16.07 -15.74
N LEU A 141 14.33 -14.99 -15.06
CA LEU A 141 13.99 -13.61 -15.40
C LEU A 141 15.22 -12.73 -15.16
N VAL A 142 15.57 -11.93 -16.16
CA VAL A 142 16.53 -10.83 -16.01
C VAL A 142 15.83 -9.50 -16.23
N HIS A 143 16.28 -8.47 -15.53
CA HIS A 143 15.87 -7.10 -15.74
C HIS A 143 16.94 -6.37 -16.56
N LEU A 144 16.50 -5.56 -17.52
CA LEU A 144 17.34 -4.58 -18.18
C LEU A 144 16.76 -3.19 -17.92
N ASP A 145 17.60 -2.30 -17.42
CA ASP A 145 17.24 -0.90 -17.14
C ASP A 145 18.39 0.02 -17.55
N TRP A 146 18.04 1.24 -17.96
CA TRP A 146 18.98 2.28 -18.33
C TRP A 146 19.01 3.37 -17.25
N HIS A 147 20.21 3.85 -16.95
CA HIS A 147 20.45 4.88 -15.96
C HIS A 147 21.38 5.97 -16.50
N ASP A 148 21.04 7.21 -16.21
CA ASP A 148 21.87 8.38 -16.47
C ASP A 148 22.94 8.53 -15.39
N SER A 149 24.21 8.43 -15.78
CA SER A 149 25.34 8.68 -14.87
C SER A 149 25.52 10.18 -14.62
N ASP A 150 25.33 10.60 -13.37
CA ASP A 150 25.57 11.98 -12.92
C ASP A 150 27.07 12.37 -12.94
N ILE A 151 27.99 11.40 -13.10
CA ILE A 151 29.45 11.63 -13.00
C ILE A 151 30.04 11.99 -14.36
N ASN A 152 29.72 11.20 -15.39
CA ASN A 152 30.34 11.30 -16.71
C ASN A 152 29.32 11.55 -17.83
N GLY A 153 28.04 11.71 -17.51
CA GLY A 153 26.96 11.93 -18.47
C GLY A 153 26.67 10.73 -19.38
N LYS A 154 27.30 9.58 -19.13
CA LYS A 154 27.07 8.36 -19.90
C LYS A 154 25.77 7.67 -19.49
N LYS A 155 25.25 6.90 -20.43
CA LYS A 155 24.12 5.99 -20.26
C LYS A 155 24.63 4.65 -19.80
N VAL A 156 24.24 4.22 -18.61
CA VAL A 156 24.63 2.94 -18.02
C VAL A 156 23.49 1.96 -18.18
N CYS A 157 23.80 0.74 -18.64
CA CYS A 157 22.83 -0.35 -18.66
C CYS A 157 23.43 -1.60 -18.03
N ALA A 158 22.59 -2.36 -17.34
CA ALA A 158 22.95 -3.62 -16.72
C ALA A 158 21.87 -4.68 -16.95
N VAL A 159 22.31 -5.92 -17.12
CA VAL A 159 21.47 -7.11 -17.12
C VAL A 159 21.51 -7.69 -15.71
N LEU A 160 20.42 -7.61 -14.97
CA LEU A 160 20.32 -8.04 -13.57
C LEU A 160 19.48 -9.32 -13.45
N ASP A 161 20.02 -10.38 -12.86
CA ASP A 161 19.23 -11.56 -12.51
C ASP A 161 18.24 -11.26 -11.38
N ASP A 162 16.96 -11.57 -11.60
CA ASP A 162 15.88 -11.25 -10.66
C ASP A 162 15.99 -12.04 -9.33
N SER A 163 16.42 -13.30 -9.40
CA SER A 163 16.50 -14.21 -8.26
C SER A 163 17.73 -13.94 -7.38
N SER A 164 18.91 -13.90 -7.98
CA SER A 164 20.18 -13.72 -7.26
C SER A 164 20.60 -12.26 -7.08
N ARG A 165 19.98 -11.32 -7.83
CA ARG A 165 20.41 -9.92 -7.92
C ARG A 165 21.84 -9.73 -8.43
N ARG A 166 22.37 -10.73 -9.13
CA ARG A 166 23.67 -10.65 -9.79
C ARG A 166 23.57 -9.85 -11.08
N ILE A 167 24.50 -8.91 -11.27
CA ILE A 167 24.71 -8.28 -12.58
C ILE A 167 25.42 -9.29 -13.48
N LEU A 168 24.77 -9.70 -14.56
CA LEU A 168 25.28 -10.70 -15.51
C LEU A 168 26.14 -10.04 -16.59
N ALA A 169 25.78 -8.83 -17.00
CA ALA A 169 26.51 -7.98 -17.92
C ALA A 169 26.18 -6.51 -17.61
N GLY A 170 27.08 -5.60 -17.95
CA GLY A 170 26.83 -4.16 -17.81
C GLY A 170 27.82 -3.34 -18.60
N GLY A 171 27.42 -2.11 -18.96
CA GLY A 171 28.26 -1.22 -19.75
C GLY A 171 27.85 0.23 -19.65
N GLU A 172 28.78 1.11 -19.99
CA GLU A 172 28.57 2.55 -20.13
C GLU A 172 28.65 2.92 -21.62
N PHE A 173 27.67 3.70 -22.08
CA PHE A 173 27.47 4.05 -23.47
C PHE A 173 27.17 5.54 -23.61
N ASP A 174 27.35 6.08 -24.81
CA ASP A 174 26.99 7.48 -25.07
C ASP A 174 25.47 7.65 -25.27
N GLU A 175 24.78 6.60 -25.72
CA GLU A 175 23.33 6.62 -26.02
C GLU A 175 22.60 5.33 -25.59
N GLU A 176 21.32 5.48 -25.23
CA GLU A 176 20.38 4.39 -24.90
C GLU A 176 19.81 3.75 -26.19
N THR A 177 20.55 2.80 -26.78
CA THR A 177 20.15 2.18 -28.04
C THR A 177 19.70 0.72 -27.88
N SER A 178 18.86 0.27 -28.81
CA SER A 178 18.45 -1.14 -28.90
C SER A 178 19.66 -2.06 -29.14
N ASP A 179 20.63 -1.62 -29.96
CA ASP A 179 21.82 -2.41 -30.28
C ASP A 179 22.72 -2.62 -29.05
N ASN A 180 22.92 -1.57 -28.23
CA ASN A 180 23.66 -1.69 -26.97
C ASN A 180 22.95 -2.65 -26.00
N SER A 181 21.62 -2.59 -25.95
CA SER A 181 20.79 -3.49 -25.13
C SER A 181 20.90 -4.95 -25.59
N ILE A 182 20.87 -5.19 -26.91
CA ILE A 182 21.08 -6.52 -27.50
C ILE A 182 22.48 -7.03 -27.16
N ARG A 183 23.51 -6.19 -27.32
CA ARG A 183 24.90 -6.55 -27.04
C ARG A 183 25.09 -7.04 -25.61
N LEU A 184 24.54 -6.32 -24.64
CA LEU A 184 24.62 -6.71 -23.23
C LEU A 184 23.85 -8.00 -22.92
N LEU A 185 22.67 -8.17 -23.52
CA LEU A 185 21.91 -9.41 -23.31
C LEU A 185 22.60 -10.61 -23.95
N GLN A 186 23.22 -10.44 -25.13
CA GLN A 186 24.03 -11.47 -25.76
C GLN A 186 25.24 -11.83 -24.88
N GLU A 187 25.96 -10.84 -24.35
CA GLU A 187 27.06 -11.08 -23.41
C GLU A 187 26.60 -11.86 -22.17
N ALA A 188 25.43 -11.55 -21.62
CA ALA A 188 24.86 -12.30 -20.51
C ALA A 188 24.46 -13.74 -20.90
N LEU A 189 23.98 -13.96 -22.12
CA LEU A 189 23.70 -15.31 -22.63
C LEU A 189 25.01 -16.11 -22.74
N ASP A 190 26.02 -15.55 -23.40
CA ASP A 190 27.29 -16.22 -23.67
C ASP A 190 28.04 -16.57 -22.38
N ASN A 191 28.08 -15.65 -21.41
CA ASN A 191 28.78 -15.84 -20.13
C ASN A 191 28.15 -16.93 -19.24
N PHE A 192 26.85 -17.19 -19.38
CA PHE A 192 26.09 -18.08 -18.51
C PHE A 192 25.43 -19.24 -19.25
N GLU A 193 25.71 -19.41 -20.54
CA GLU A 193 25.16 -20.48 -21.40
C GLU A 193 25.42 -21.87 -20.80
N TRP A 194 26.60 -22.07 -20.20
CA TRP A 194 27.00 -23.33 -19.57
C TRP A 194 26.13 -23.73 -18.37
N LEU A 195 25.38 -22.79 -17.76
CA LEU A 195 24.53 -23.03 -16.62
C LEU A 195 23.08 -23.31 -17.07
N THR A 196 22.45 -22.33 -17.74
CA THR A 196 21.13 -22.44 -18.36
C THR A 196 20.83 -21.21 -19.21
N SER A 197 19.83 -21.29 -20.09
CA SER A 197 19.39 -20.17 -20.93
C SER A 197 18.53 -19.16 -20.17
N ILE A 198 18.67 -17.87 -20.48
CA ILE A 198 17.77 -16.83 -20.00
C ILE A 198 16.38 -17.03 -20.61
N SER A 199 15.37 -17.25 -19.77
CA SER A 199 14.02 -17.55 -20.26
C SER A 199 13.18 -16.31 -20.53
N GLN A 200 13.37 -15.26 -19.73
CA GLN A 200 12.51 -14.07 -19.74
C GLN A 200 13.34 -12.83 -19.48
N VAL A 201 12.94 -11.73 -20.12
CA VAL A 201 13.53 -10.41 -19.96
C VAL A 201 12.43 -9.43 -19.57
N MET A 202 12.66 -8.65 -18.52
CA MET A 202 11.79 -7.58 -18.08
C MET A 202 12.42 -6.21 -18.34
N THR A 203 11.68 -5.34 -19.01
CA THR A 203 12.10 -3.97 -19.31
C THR A 203 10.93 -3.00 -19.11
N ASP A 204 11.21 -1.71 -19.14
CA ASP A 204 10.19 -0.69 -19.29
C ASP A 204 9.70 -0.56 -20.75
N HIS A 205 8.91 0.48 -21.03
CA HIS A 205 8.43 0.80 -22.38
C HIS A 205 9.36 1.77 -23.13
N GLY A 206 10.64 1.80 -22.79
CA GLY A 206 11.64 2.61 -23.48
C GLY A 206 11.73 2.24 -24.96
N THR A 207 12.02 3.22 -25.82
CA THR A 207 12.15 3.04 -27.27
C THR A 207 13.21 2.02 -27.67
N GLN A 208 14.22 1.86 -26.82
CA GLN A 208 15.32 0.89 -26.95
C GLN A 208 14.87 -0.56 -26.75
N PHE A 209 13.75 -0.79 -26.05
CA PHE A 209 13.22 -2.13 -25.78
C PHE A 209 11.91 -2.42 -26.51
N TYR A 210 11.12 -1.38 -26.82
CA TYR A 210 9.76 -1.53 -27.33
C TYR A 210 9.43 -0.47 -28.38
N ALA A 211 8.79 -0.89 -29.47
CA ALA A 211 8.34 0.04 -30.50
C ALA A 211 7.10 0.83 -30.09
N ASN A 212 7.22 2.17 -30.06
CA ASN A 212 6.14 3.09 -29.73
C ASN A 212 5.01 3.14 -30.78
N LYS A 213 5.28 2.80 -32.04
CA LYS A 213 4.29 2.76 -33.13
C LYS A 213 4.19 1.33 -33.64
N ARG A 214 2.97 0.77 -33.60
CA ARG A 214 2.62 -0.52 -34.18
C ARG A 214 1.66 -0.33 -35.35
N ASP A 215 1.73 -1.22 -36.31
CA ASP A 215 0.77 -1.28 -37.40
C ASP A 215 -0.64 -1.67 -36.90
N LYS A 216 -1.63 -1.65 -37.79
CA LYS A 216 -3.02 -2.01 -37.46
C LYS A 216 -3.18 -3.45 -36.96
N ASN A 217 -2.20 -4.31 -37.23
CA ASN A 217 -2.15 -5.71 -36.84
C ASN A 217 -1.37 -5.93 -35.52
N GLY A 218 -0.85 -4.85 -34.91
CA GLY A 218 -0.08 -4.91 -33.67
C GLY A 218 1.40 -5.27 -33.87
N ASN A 219 1.90 -5.33 -35.10
CA ASN A 219 3.30 -5.59 -35.40
C ASN A 219 4.11 -4.30 -35.43
N ALA A 220 5.34 -4.38 -34.95
CA ALA A 220 6.34 -3.35 -35.14
C ALA A 220 7.70 -4.01 -35.30
N ASP A 221 8.57 -3.35 -36.05
CA ASP A 221 9.93 -3.79 -36.27
C ASP A 221 10.84 -3.13 -35.22
N CYS A 222 11.01 -3.80 -34.09
CA CYS A 222 11.96 -3.41 -33.05
C CYS A 222 13.08 -4.45 -33.01
N GLY A 223 14.34 -4.01 -33.21
CA GLY A 223 15.50 -4.89 -33.20
C GLY A 223 15.60 -5.74 -31.93
N PHE A 224 15.30 -5.15 -30.78
CA PHE A 224 15.32 -5.84 -29.49
C PHE A 224 14.24 -6.93 -29.39
N GLU A 225 12.98 -6.62 -29.73
CA GLU A 225 11.90 -7.64 -29.73
C GLU A 225 12.19 -8.78 -30.71
N ASN A 226 12.78 -8.47 -31.87
CA ASN A 226 13.17 -9.48 -32.86
C ASN A 226 14.31 -10.36 -32.33
N PHE A 227 15.29 -9.79 -31.64
CA PHE A 227 16.35 -10.54 -30.98
C PHE A 227 15.80 -11.50 -29.93
N LEU A 228 14.88 -11.04 -29.06
CA LEU A 228 14.24 -11.89 -28.06
C LEU A 228 13.46 -13.05 -28.69
N LYS A 229 12.70 -12.78 -29.76
CA LYS A 229 11.97 -13.82 -30.51
C LYS A 229 12.91 -14.87 -31.11
N ARG A 230 14.02 -14.45 -31.72
CA ARG A 230 15.03 -15.37 -32.30
C ARG A 230 15.64 -16.28 -31.24
N ASN A 231 15.92 -15.75 -30.05
CA ASN A 231 16.48 -16.49 -28.92
C ASN A 231 15.42 -17.19 -28.05
N LYS A 232 14.15 -17.18 -28.45
CA LYS A 232 13.01 -17.77 -27.71
C LYS A 232 12.86 -17.24 -26.28
N ILE A 233 13.25 -15.98 -26.05
CA ILE A 233 13.16 -15.29 -24.77
C ILE A 233 11.83 -14.55 -24.69
N LYS A 234 11.10 -14.71 -23.59
CA LYS A 234 9.83 -14.00 -23.39
C LYS A 234 10.08 -12.58 -22.88
N HIS A 235 9.56 -11.58 -23.60
CA HIS A 235 9.57 -10.19 -23.16
C HIS A 235 8.42 -9.89 -22.19
N ILE A 236 8.73 -9.30 -21.04
CA ILE A 236 7.77 -8.84 -20.03
C ILE A 236 7.93 -7.33 -19.89
N LEU A 237 6.86 -6.59 -20.16
CA LEU A 237 6.88 -5.13 -20.01
C LEU A 237 6.40 -4.73 -18.61
N ALA A 238 7.18 -3.87 -17.95
CA ALA A 238 6.80 -3.29 -16.68
C ALA A 238 5.52 -2.45 -16.83
N PRO A 239 4.54 -2.56 -15.90
CA PRO A 239 3.32 -1.77 -15.99
C PRO A 239 3.62 -0.26 -15.97
N ALA A 240 2.96 0.48 -16.86
CA ALA A 240 3.08 1.93 -16.90
C ALA A 240 2.85 2.56 -15.51
N LYS A 241 3.74 3.47 -15.11
CA LYS A 241 3.74 4.16 -13.80
C LYS A 241 3.95 3.24 -12.58
N ARG A 242 4.63 2.10 -12.74
CA ARG A 242 5.09 1.23 -11.64
C ARG A 242 6.56 0.82 -11.79
N GLN A 243 7.45 1.80 -11.68
CA GLN A 243 8.92 1.60 -11.71
C GLN A 243 9.42 0.57 -10.68
N GLN A 244 8.70 0.39 -9.56
CA GLN A 244 9.03 -0.56 -8.48
C GLN A 244 9.04 -2.05 -8.88
N VAL A 245 8.62 -2.38 -10.11
CA VAL A 245 8.64 -3.75 -10.63
C VAL A 245 9.78 -3.95 -11.64
N ALA A 246 10.36 -2.87 -12.15
CA ALA A 246 11.37 -2.91 -13.21
C ALA A 246 12.81 -3.06 -12.69
N VAL A 247 13.05 -2.80 -11.39
CA VAL A 247 14.36 -2.96 -10.72
C VAL A 247 14.14 -3.26 -9.23
#